data_AF-A0A656GLR5-F1
#
_entry.id   AF-A0A656GLR5-F1
#
_cell.length_a   1.000
_cell.length_b   1.000
_cell.length_c   1.000
_cell.angle_alpha   90.00
_cell.angle_beta   90.00
_cell.angle_gamma   90.00
#
_symmetry.space_group_name_H-M   'P 1'
#
loop_
_entity.id
_entity.type
_entity.pdbx_description
1 polymer ?
#
loop_
_entity_poly.entity_id
_entity_poly.type
_entity_poly.pdbx_seq_one_letter_code
_entity_poly.pdbx_strand_id
1 'polypeptide(L)'
;AGVGFIALSGVAVLNGLVMIAFIRSLREQGHSLHDAITEGALTRLRPVLMTALVASLGFIPMALATGTGAEVQRPLATVVIGG
;
A
#
# COMPACT_ATOMS: atom_id res chain seq x y z
N ALA A 1 11.69 -3.30 -13.85
CA ALA A 1 11.77 -2.98 -12.41
C ALA A 1 11.46 -1.51 -12.09
N GLY A 2 12.05 -0.52 -12.80
CA GLY A 2 11.90 0.91 -12.44
C GLY A 2 10.46 1.46 -12.36
N VAL A 3 9.59 1.11 -13.32
CA VAL A 3 8.20 1.60 -13.34
C VAL A 3 7.39 1.11 -12.13
N GLY A 4 7.56 -0.16 -11.73
CA GLY A 4 6.88 -0.72 -10.55
C GLY A 4 7.32 -0.02 -9.26
N PHE A 5 8.61 0.28 -9.12
CA PHE A 5 9.14 0.97 -7.94
C PHE A 5 8.63 2.41 -7.81
N ILE A 6 8.52 3.13 -8.95
CA ILE A 6 7.96 4.49 -8.99
C ILE A 6 6.49 4.46 -8.60
N ALA A 7 5.71 3.52 -9.16
CA ALA A 7 4.30 3.37 -8.83
C ALA A 7 4.11 3.08 -7.33
N LEU A 8 4.91 2.15 -6.78
CA LEU A 8 4.83 1.76 -5.37
C LEU A 8 5.24 2.88 -4.42
N SER A 9 6.28 3.65 -4.79
CA SER A 9 6.68 4.85 -4.05
C SER A 9 5.56 5.89 -4.01
N GLY A 10 4.85 6.10 -5.12
CA GLY A 10 3.70 7.00 -5.19
C GLY A 10 2.55 6.56 -4.26
N VAL A 11 2.23 5.27 -4.26
CA VAL A 11 1.22 4.68 -3.37
C VAL A 11 1.63 4.81 -1.89
N ALA A 12 2.89 4.53 -1.56
CA ALA A 12 3.41 4.66 -0.21
C ALA A 12 3.33 6.09 0.32
N VAL A 13 3.74 7.08 -0.50
CA VAL A 13 3.64 8.50 -0.15
C VAL A 13 2.18 8.90 0.04
N LEU A 14 1.29 8.53 -0.89
CA LEU A 14 -0.14 8.85 -0.77
C LEU A 14 -0.75 8.27 0.50
N ASN A 15 -0.43 7.01 0.83
CA ASN A 15 -0.94 6.37 2.04
C ASN A 15 -0.45 7.09 3.31
N GLY A 16 0.84 7.45 3.36
CA GLY A 16 1.42 8.20 4.47
C GLY A 16 0.84 9.62 4.62
N LEU A 17 0.64 10.33 3.50
CA LEU A 17 0.12 11.69 3.50
C LEU A 17 -1.32 11.74 4.01
N VAL A 18 -2.15 10.80 3.57
CA VAL A 18 -3.53 10.71 4.05
C VAL A 18 -3.60 10.21 5.50
N MET A 19 -2.65 9.36 5.95
CA MET A 19 -2.54 9.01 7.37
C MET A 19 -2.20 10.23 8.24
N ILE A 20 -1.23 11.05 7.84
CA ILE A 20 -0.86 12.28 8.55
C ILE A 20 -2.04 13.27 8.57
N ALA A 21 -2.75 13.43 7.44
CA ALA A 21 -3.93 14.29 7.37
C ALA A 21 -5.02 13.85 8.37
N PHE A 22 -5.23 12.53 8.50
CA PHE A 22 -6.21 11.98 9.44
C PHE A 22 -5.78 12.18 10.91
N ILE A 23 -4.51 11.91 11.23
CA ILE A 23 -3.94 12.18 12.56
C ILE A 23 -4.09 13.67 12.90
N ARG A 24 -3.82 14.56 11.95
CA ARG A 24 -3.97 16.01 12.13
C ARG A 24 -5.42 16.39 12.42
N SER A 25 -6.38 15.82 11.69
CA SER A 25 -7.81 16.05 11.94
C SER A 25 -8.24 15.59 13.33
N LEU A 26 -7.77 14.43 13.81
CA LEU A 26 -8.04 13.95 15.17
C LEU A 26 -7.45 14.88 16.23
N ARG A 27 -6.25 15.42 15.98
CA ARG A 27 -5.63 16.43 16.86
C ARG A 27 -6.42 17.73 16.89
N GLU A 28 -6.95 18.18 15.76
CA GLU A 28 -7.82 19.36 15.67
C GLU A 28 -9.16 19.16 16.41
N GLN A 29 -9.62 17.90 16.53
CA GLN A 29 -10.78 17.51 17.33
C GLN A 29 -10.49 17.41 18.84
N GLY A 30 -9.24 17.65 19.27
CA GLY A 30 -8.84 17.67 20.68
C GLY A 30 -8.26 16.37 21.23
N HIS A 31 -8.05 15.35 20.38
CA HIS A 31 -7.41 14.10 20.82
C HIS A 31 -5.94 14.32 21.21
N SER A 32 -5.47 13.56 22.19
CA SER A 32 -4.05 13.50 22.52
C SER A 32 -3.26 12.95 21.33
N LEU A 33 -1.97 13.31 21.22
CA LEU A 33 -1.13 12.83 20.12
C LEU A 33 -1.08 11.30 20.07
N HIS A 34 -1.04 10.65 21.23
CA HIS A 34 -0.95 9.19 21.30
C HIS A 34 -2.23 8.51 20.83
N ASP A 35 -3.39 9.04 21.23
CA ASP A 35 -4.70 8.52 20.82
C ASP A 35 -4.92 8.73 19.32
N ALA A 36 -4.58 9.92 18.81
CA ALA A 36 -4.70 10.24 17.39
C ALA A 36 -3.84 9.33 16.49
N ILE A 37 -2.64 8.95 16.95
CA ILE A 37 -1.77 8.00 16.23
C ILE A 37 -2.38 6.60 16.25
N THR A 38 -2.81 6.11 17.41
CA THR A 38 -3.37 4.76 17.55
C THR A 38 -4.66 4.61 16.74
N GLU A 39 -5.58 5.56 16.87
CA GLU A 39 -6.86 5.55 16.16
C GLU A 39 -6.68 5.79 14.66
N GLY A 40 -5.76 6.69 14.28
CA GLY A 40 -5.39 6.88 12.89
C GLY A 40 -4.77 5.64 12.26
N ALA A 41 -3.91 4.92 12.98
CA ALA A 41 -3.32 3.67 12.50
C ALA A 41 -4.38 2.56 12.35
N LEU A 42 -5.23 2.34 13.37
CA LEU A 42 -6.26 1.30 13.37
C LEU A 42 -7.30 1.50 12.27
N THR A 43 -7.73 2.75 12.05
CA THR A 43 -8.74 3.08 11.02
C THR A 43 -8.23 2.80 9.61
N ARG A 44 -6.92 2.96 9.39
CA ARG A 44 -6.28 2.84 8.07
C ARG A 44 -5.74 1.44 7.79
N LEU A 45 -5.46 0.67 8.84
CA LEU A 45 -4.93 -0.69 8.73
C LEU A 45 -5.86 -1.60 7.89
N ARG A 46 -7.18 -1.55 8.12
CA ARG A 46 -8.16 -2.36 7.37
C ARG A 46 -8.17 -2.04 5.86
N PRO A 47 -8.34 -0.77 5.44
CA PRO A 47 -8.26 -0.40 4.03
C PRO A 47 -6.94 -0.80 3.35
N VAL A 48 -5.80 -0.53 4.00
CA VAL A 48 -4.47 -0.83 3.42
C VAL A 48 -4.27 -2.34 3.25
N LEU A 49 -4.62 -3.12 4.27
CA LEU A 49 -4.54 -4.58 4.19
C LEU A 49 -5.49 -5.13 3.12
N MET A 50 -6.72 -4.63 3.02
CA MET A 50 -7.64 -5.06 1.96
C MET A 50 -7.06 -4.83 0.56
N THR A 51 -6.53 -3.64 0.29
CA THR A 51 -5.97 -3.33 -1.03
C THR A 51 -4.71 -4.12 -1.32
N ALA A 52 -3.84 -4.31 -0.33
CA ALA A 52 -2.61 -5.07 -0.47
C ALA A 52 -2.88 -6.56 -0.71
N LEU A 53 -3.84 -7.15 0.01
CA LEU A 53 -4.23 -8.55 -0.13
C LEU A 53 -4.88 -8.81 -1.49
N VAL A 54 -5.83 -7.96 -1.91
CA VAL A 54 -6.51 -8.10 -3.21
C VAL A 54 -5.51 -7.99 -4.36
N ALA A 55 -4.61 -7.00 -4.32
CA ALA A 55 -3.55 -6.88 -5.31
C ALA A 55 -2.65 -8.13 -5.30
N SER A 56 -2.13 -8.51 -4.13
CA SER A 56 -1.22 -9.65 -4.00
C SER A 56 -1.83 -10.93 -4.57
N LEU A 57 -3.07 -11.25 -4.19
CA LEU A 57 -3.79 -12.43 -4.69
C LEU A 57 -4.02 -12.38 -6.21
N GLY A 58 -4.37 -11.20 -6.76
CA GLY A 58 -4.57 -11.01 -8.19
C GLY A 58 -3.30 -11.16 -9.04
N PHE A 59 -2.13 -10.88 -8.46
CA PHE A 59 -0.83 -10.99 -9.14
C PHE A 59 -0.14 -12.36 -8.96
N ILE A 60 -0.64 -13.26 -8.11
CA ILE A 60 -0.08 -14.62 -7.93
C ILE A 60 0.05 -15.40 -9.25
N PRO A 61 -0.99 -15.48 -10.12
CA PRO A 61 -0.87 -16.22 -11.38
C PRO A 61 0.17 -15.62 -12.32
N MET A 62 0.27 -14.29 -12.32
CA MET A 62 1.22 -13.52 -13.13
C MET A 62 2.67 -13.68 -12.65
N ALA A 63 2.88 -13.80 -11.33
CA ALA A 63 4.18 -14.08 -10.74
C ALA A 63 4.69 -15.49 -11.07
N LEU A 64 3.78 -16.48 -11.17
CA LEU A 64 4.13 -17.88 -11.46
C LEU A 64 4.22 -18.19 -12.96
N ALA A 65 3.57 -17.41 -13.83
CA ALA A 65 3.54 -17.64 -15.27
C ALA A 65 4.96 -17.79 -15.89
N THR A 66 5.17 -18.88 -16.64
CA THR A 66 6.43 -19.21 -17.35
C THR A 66 6.33 -19.02 -18.88
N GLY A 67 5.18 -18.58 -19.39
CA GLY A 67 4.94 -18.41 -20.83
C GLY A 67 5.52 -17.12 -21.43
N THR A 68 5.34 -16.93 -22.74
CA THR A 68 5.83 -15.77 -23.49
C THR A 68 5.31 -14.45 -22.89
N GLY A 69 6.22 -13.51 -22.58
CA GLY A 69 5.89 -12.25 -21.89
C GLY A 69 6.08 -12.28 -20.36
N ALA A 70 6.41 -13.44 -19.77
CA ALA A 70 6.71 -13.59 -18.35
C ALA A 70 7.91 -12.73 -17.87
N GLU A 71 8.87 -12.44 -18.76
CA GLU A 71 10.05 -11.63 -18.42
C GLU A 71 9.71 -10.18 -18.03
N VAL A 72 8.58 -9.65 -18.52
CA VAL A 72 8.11 -8.29 -18.18
C VAL A 72 7.09 -8.33 -17.04
N GLN A 73 6.24 -9.36 -17.00
CA GLN A 73 5.16 -9.49 -16.03
C GLN A 73 5.64 -9.91 -14.63
N ARG A 74 6.63 -10.81 -14.53
CA ARG A 74 7.17 -11.26 -13.23
C ARG A 74 7.78 -10.15 -12.39
N PRO A 75 8.69 -9.30 -12.92
CA PRO A 75 9.28 -8.22 -12.11
C PRO A 75 8.25 -7.19 -11.62
N LEU A 76 7.19 -6.95 -12.40
CA LEU A 76 6.10 -6.05 -12.01
C LEU A 76 5.26 -6.68 -10.88
N ALA A 77 4.87 -7.94 -11.03
CA ALA A 77 4.11 -8.67 -10.02
C ALA A 77 4.89 -8.80 -8.70
N THR A 78 6.19 -9.13 -8.75
CA THR A 78 7.02 -9.27 -7.54
C THR A 78 7.15 -7.96 -6.77
N VAL A 79 7.31 -6.82 -7.46
CA VAL A 79 7.38 -5.51 -6.79
C VAL A 79 6.04 -5.16 -6.13
N VAL A 80 4.92 -5.42 -6.79
CA VAL A 80 3.57 -5.13 -6.25
C VAL A 80 3.21 -6.05 -5.07
N ILE A 81 3.66 -7.30 -5.07
CA ILE A 81 3.42 -8.26 -3.97
C ILE A 81 4.36 -8.00 -2.78
N GLY A 82 5.60 -7.61 -3.04
CA GLY A 82 6.64 -7.47 -2.01
C GLY A 82 6.75 -6.08 -1.37
N GLY A 83 6.08 -5.07 -1.92
CA GLY A 83 6.10 -3.69 -1.41
C GLY A 83 4.92 -3.31 -0.53
#